data_AF-A0A7W7PMM7-F1
#
_entry.id   AF-A0A7W7PMM7-F1
#
_cell.length_a   1.000
_cell.length_b   1.000
_cell.length_c   1.000
_cell.angle_alpha   90.00
_cell.angle_beta   90.00
_cell.angle_gamma   90.00
#
_symmetry.space_group_name_H-M   'P 1'
#
loop_
_entity.id
_entity.type
_entity.pdbx_description
1 polymer ?
#
loop_
_entity_poly.entity_id
_entity_poly.type
_entity_poly.pdbx_seq_one_letter_code
_entity_poly.pdbx_strand_id
1 'polypeptide(L)'
;MNPTSRCLLRIGLLAAGVATAATAGPAQASEAVVVARDGVRTTADHRHHVQYRDSFTVHQFGTVVGAGLRNNADAKSVGCTADDACRSVALSFQIVTLSGDHVHLNAVNEGHAVNEHCTGCQTLAGAYQFVLSTAHPAALTQDTKRQLDDIHRRLDALGASRLPATQLKQRADALAAEVKALLSKPGATTVKGTRPEVTVHRHLDGWPGH
;
A
#
# COMPACT_ATOMS: atom_id res chain seq x y z
N MET A 1 39.93 -58.85 -37.29
CA MET A 1 40.24 -58.50 -38.68
C MET A 1 40.03 -57.00 -38.84
N ASN A 2 41.11 -56.24 -39.01
CA ASN A 2 41.04 -54.88 -39.56
C ASN A 2 40.61 -54.98 -41.04
N PRO A 3 40.04 -53.88 -41.58
CA PRO A 3 40.83 -53.19 -42.58
C PRO A 3 40.88 -51.67 -42.39
N THR A 4 42.08 -51.18 -42.66
CA THR A 4 42.55 -49.79 -42.77
C THR A 4 42.20 -49.13 -44.10
N SER A 5 42.09 -47.79 -44.10
CA SER A 5 42.50 -46.80 -45.13
C SER A 5 41.37 -45.84 -45.55
N ARG A 6 41.56 -44.54 -45.84
CA ARG A 6 42.68 -43.58 -45.78
C ARG A 6 42.11 -42.18 -46.11
N CYS A 7 42.79 -41.14 -45.59
CA CYS A 7 43.00 -39.79 -46.18
C CYS A 7 41.82 -38.80 -46.26
N LEU A 8 41.96 -37.64 -45.60
CA LEU A 8 42.28 -36.36 -46.25
C LEU A 8 42.55 -35.26 -45.20
N LEU A 9 43.71 -34.61 -45.33
CA LEU A 9 44.11 -33.39 -44.62
C LEU A 9 43.33 -32.17 -45.16
N ARG A 10 42.86 -31.29 -44.26
CA ARG A 10 42.69 -29.84 -44.49
C ARG A 10 42.97 -29.12 -43.16
N ILE A 11 44.16 -28.54 -42.98
CA ILE A 11 44.48 -27.13 -43.17
C ILE A 11 43.60 -26.20 -42.30
N GLY A 12 44.20 -25.78 -41.17
CA GLY A 12 44.36 -24.37 -40.80
C GLY A 12 43.16 -23.60 -40.26
N LEU A 13 43.20 -23.29 -38.95
CA LEU A 13 42.87 -21.96 -38.41
C LEU A 13 43.43 -21.85 -36.98
N LEU A 14 44.53 -21.11 -36.83
CA LEU A 14 45.05 -20.64 -35.54
C LEU A 14 44.11 -19.54 -35.05
N ALA A 15 43.16 -19.87 -34.19
CA ALA A 15 42.44 -18.87 -33.41
C ALA A 15 43.28 -18.54 -32.16
N ALA A 16 43.97 -17.41 -32.18
CA ALA A 16 44.60 -16.84 -31.00
C ALA A 16 43.51 -16.47 -29.99
N GLY A 17 43.38 -17.30 -28.94
CA GLY A 17 42.46 -17.04 -27.83
C GLY A 17 43.00 -15.91 -26.96
N VAL A 18 42.38 -14.74 -27.03
CA VAL A 18 42.59 -13.68 -26.06
C VAL A 18 41.71 -14.01 -24.86
N ALA A 19 42.30 -14.56 -23.79
CA ALA A 19 41.64 -14.70 -22.52
C ALA A 19 41.49 -13.31 -21.89
N THR A 20 40.38 -12.63 -22.15
CA THR A 20 40.00 -11.45 -21.37
C THR A 20 39.56 -11.92 -19.98
N ALA A 21 40.45 -11.77 -19.01
CA ALA A 21 40.09 -11.87 -17.61
C ALA A 21 39.02 -10.79 -17.33
N ALA A 22 37.77 -11.21 -17.21
CA ALA A 22 36.72 -10.37 -16.66
C ALA A 22 37.08 -10.10 -15.20
N THR A 23 37.67 -8.94 -14.93
CA THR A 23 37.79 -8.44 -13.56
C THR A 23 36.37 -8.26 -13.04
N ALA A 24 35.97 -9.11 -12.09
CA ALA A 24 34.76 -8.89 -11.31
C ALA A 24 34.97 -7.56 -10.55
N GLY A 25 34.50 -6.47 -11.15
CA GLY A 25 34.38 -5.19 -10.44
C GLY A 25 33.51 -5.39 -9.20
N PRO A 26 33.74 -4.64 -8.12
CA PRO A 26 32.90 -4.73 -6.94
C PRO A 26 31.45 -4.45 -7.37
N ALA A 27 30.57 -5.43 -7.17
CA ALA A 27 29.14 -5.23 -7.28
C ALA A 27 28.77 -4.17 -6.23
N GLN A 28 28.56 -2.93 -6.67
CA GLN A 28 27.98 -1.93 -5.79
C GLN A 28 26.57 -2.41 -5.46
N ALA A 29 26.36 -2.78 -4.20
CA ALA A 29 25.04 -3.08 -3.69
C ALA A 29 24.24 -1.78 -3.85
N SER A 30 23.39 -1.72 -4.86
CA SER A 30 22.50 -0.59 -5.05
C SER A 30 21.60 -0.53 -3.82
N GLU A 31 21.77 0.51 -3.01
CA GLU A 31 20.91 0.74 -1.87
C GLU A 31 19.45 0.91 -2.36
N ALA A 32 18.54 0.10 -1.83
CA ALA A 32 17.19 0.02 -2.37
C ALA A 32 16.32 1.23 -1.95
N VAL A 33 15.70 1.89 -2.92
CA VAL A 33 14.67 2.91 -2.73
C VAL A 33 13.33 2.36 -3.23
N VAL A 34 12.29 2.47 -2.40
CA VAL A 34 10.95 1.94 -2.71
C VAL A 34 9.90 3.03 -2.82
N VAL A 35 8.88 2.78 -3.64
CA VAL A 35 7.72 3.66 -3.77
C VAL A 35 6.45 2.82 -3.69
N ALA A 36 5.51 3.23 -2.83
CA ALA A 36 4.18 2.65 -2.77
C ALA A 36 3.13 3.76 -2.93
N ARG A 37 2.12 3.53 -3.77
CA ARG A 37 1.00 4.44 -3.96
C ARG A 37 -0.30 3.66 -3.93
N ASP A 38 -1.16 4.02 -2.99
CA ASP A 38 -2.52 3.50 -2.92
C ASP A 38 -3.52 4.65 -2.98
N GLY A 39 -4.72 4.34 -3.43
CA GLY A 39 -5.70 5.37 -3.67
C GLY A 39 -7.07 4.87 -4.06
N VAL A 40 -8.09 5.59 -3.58
CA VAL A 40 -9.48 5.39 -4.02
C VAL A 40 -10.17 6.70 -4.33
N ARG A 41 -11.08 6.65 -5.31
CA ARG A 41 -11.92 7.77 -5.72
C ARG A 41 -13.38 7.36 -5.89
N THR A 42 -14.29 8.18 -5.40
CA THR A 42 -15.74 8.04 -5.61
C THR A 42 -16.38 9.36 -6.01
N THR A 43 -17.43 9.28 -6.84
CA THR A 43 -18.25 10.43 -7.24
C THR A 43 -19.72 10.03 -7.28
N ALA A 44 -20.54 10.58 -6.40
CA ALA A 44 -22.00 10.41 -6.44
C ALA A 44 -22.70 11.62 -7.08
N ASP A 45 -23.76 11.36 -7.83
CA ASP A 45 -24.57 12.36 -8.53
C ASP A 45 -26.03 11.91 -8.68
N HIS A 46 -26.87 12.71 -9.33
CA HIS A 46 -28.28 12.43 -9.58
C HIS A 46 -28.56 11.16 -10.40
N ARG A 47 -27.55 10.55 -11.04
CA ARG A 47 -27.69 9.27 -11.75
C ARG A 47 -27.22 8.11 -10.88
N HIS A 48 -26.28 8.38 -9.97
CA HIS A 48 -25.65 7.42 -9.10
C HIS A 48 -25.59 7.95 -7.66
N HIS A 49 -26.73 7.93 -6.98
CA HIS A 49 -26.90 8.56 -5.66
C HIS A 49 -26.00 8.00 -4.57
N VAL A 50 -25.55 6.76 -4.68
CA VAL A 50 -24.68 6.13 -3.68
C VAL A 50 -23.47 5.53 -4.37
N GLN A 51 -22.29 5.99 -3.96
CA GLN A 51 -21.02 5.43 -4.37
C GLN A 51 -20.15 5.14 -3.16
N TYR A 52 -19.56 3.95 -3.15
CA TYR A 52 -18.60 3.53 -2.15
C TYR A 52 -17.44 2.80 -2.83
N ARG A 53 -16.22 3.08 -2.38
CA ARG A 53 -15.03 2.27 -2.67
C ARG A 53 -14.06 2.30 -1.50
N ASP A 54 -13.38 1.19 -1.31
CA ASP A 54 -12.20 1.09 -0.47
C ASP A 54 -11.02 0.42 -1.16
N SER A 55 -9.86 0.63 -0.57
CA SER A 55 -8.65 -0.15 -0.82
C SER A 55 -8.01 -0.52 0.51
N PHE A 56 -7.60 -1.78 0.64
CA PHE A 56 -6.86 -2.26 1.78
C PHE A 56 -5.64 -3.04 1.28
N THR A 57 -4.46 -2.43 1.41
CA THR A 57 -3.23 -2.92 0.77
C THR A 57 -2.13 -3.15 1.79
N VAL A 58 -1.35 -4.21 1.56
CA VAL A 58 -0.19 -4.55 2.37
C VAL A 58 1.03 -4.61 1.46
N HIS A 59 1.94 -3.65 1.61
CA HIS A 59 3.24 -3.62 0.95
C HIS A 59 4.32 -4.10 1.92
N GLN A 60 5.06 -5.14 1.55
CA GLN A 60 6.17 -5.65 2.38
C GLN A 60 7.48 -5.51 1.62
N PHE A 61 8.34 -4.61 2.08
CA PHE A 61 9.67 -4.36 1.57
C PHE A 61 10.74 -4.94 2.50
N GLY A 62 11.91 -5.26 1.94
CA GLY A 62 13.09 -5.66 2.69
C GLY A 62 13.88 -4.45 3.20
N THR A 63 15.21 -4.60 3.25
CA THR A 63 16.11 -3.50 3.62
C THR A 63 16.12 -2.41 2.55
N VAL A 64 15.89 -1.17 2.97
CA VAL A 64 15.85 0.02 2.12
C VAL A 64 16.66 1.15 2.74
N VAL A 65 17.07 2.11 1.92
CA VAL A 65 17.65 3.40 2.39
C VAL A 65 16.68 4.57 2.22
N GLY A 66 15.61 4.39 1.44
CA GLY A 66 14.60 5.41 1.23
C GLY A 66 13.24 4.83 0.83
N ALA A 67 12.17 5.52 1.22
CA ALA A 67 10.81 5.12 0.90
C ALA A 67 9.93 6.34 0.62
N GLY A 68 9.27 6.33 -0.54
CA GLY A 68 8.22 7.30 -0.91
C GLY A 68 6.84 6.65 -0.85
N LEU A 69 6.06 6.94 0.18
CA LEU A 69 4.77 6.31 0.43
C LEU A 69 3.66 7.34 0.24
N ARG A 70 2.69 7.06 -0.63
CA ARG A 70 1.51 7.90 -0.81
C ARG A 70 0.24 7.08 -0.65
N ASN A 71 -0.71 7.61 0.11
CA ASN A 71 -2.04 7.06 0.25
C ASN A 71 -3.08 8.18 0.07
N ASN A 72 -4.07 7.99 -0.80
CA ASN A 72 -5.13 9.00 -0.98
C ASN A 72 -6.55 8.44 -0.95
N ALA A 73 -7.50 9.26 -0.51
CA ALA A 73 -8.91 8.99 -0.63
C ALA A 73 -9.62 10.25 -1.13
N ASP A 74 -10.30 10.16 -2.27
CA ASP A 74 -11.05 11.24 -2.89
C ASP A 74 -12.55 10.88 -2.92
N ALA A 75 -13.42 11.69 -2.35
CA ALA A 75 -14.87 11.51 -2.43
C ALA A 75 -15.56 12.80 -2.85
N LYS A 76 -16.57 12.70 -3.72
CA LYS A 76 -17.28 13.86 -4.23
C LYS A 76 -18.76 13.57 -4.39
N SER A 77 -19.63 14.45 -3.93
CA SER A 77 -21.07 14.40 -4.26
C SER A 77 -21.50 15.67 -4.98
N VAL A 78 -22.26 15.55 -6.08
CA VAL A 78 -22.53 16.66 -7.00
C VAL A 78 -24.00 16.80 -7.36
N GLY A 79 -24.53 18.02 -7.23
CA GLY A 79 -25.77 18.43 -7.89
C GLY A 79 -27.05 17.77 -7.36
N CYS A 80 -27.02 17.26 -6.13
CA CYS A 80 -28.16 16.59 -5.50
C CYS A 80 -28.88 17.54 -4.54
N THR A 81 -30.16 17.29 -4.27
CA THR A 81 -30.98 18.14 -3.39
C THR A 81 -31.12 17.49 -2.01
N ALA A 82 -31.69 18.23 -1.06
CA ALA A 82 -31.95 17.68 0.28
C ALA A 82 -32.94 16.50 0.25
N ASP A 83 -33.92 16.56 -0.66
CA ASP A 83 -34.94 15.51 -0.84
C ASP A 83 -34.44 14.33 -1.68
N ASP A 84 -33.32 14.49 -2.40
CA ASP A 84 -32.71 13.48 -3.27
C ASP A 84 -31.20 13.40 -3.02
N ALA A 85 -30.81 13.23 -1.75
CA ALA A 85 -29.43 13.38 -1.31
C ALA A 85 -28.48 12.30 -1.86
N CYS A 86 -27.31 12.74 -2.33
CA CYS A 86 -26.24 11.84 -2.76
C CYS A 86 -25.23 11.53 -1.66
N ARG A 87 -24.59 10.38 -1.79
CA ARG A 87 -23.63 9.83 -0.85
C ARG A 87 -22.42 9.27 -1.57
N SER A 88 -21.23 9.78 -1.23
CA SER A 88 -19.97 9.31 -1.78
C SER A 88 -18.99 8.99 -0.65
N VAL A 89 -18.46 7.77 -0.63
CA VAL A 89 -17.56 7.29 0.42
C VAL A 89 -16.31 6.65 -0.18
N ALA A 90 -15.12 7.18 0.17
CA ALA A 90 -13.83 6.64 -0.24
C ALA A 90 -12.96 6.34 0.99
N LEU A 91 -12.52 5.08 1.16
CA LEU A 91 -11.67 4.67 2.30
C LEU A 91 -10.38 3.98 1.81
N SER A 92 -9.21 4.55 2.10
CA SER A 92 -7.92 3.98 1.67
C SER A 92 -7.06 3.58 2.86
N PHE A 93 -6.79 2.28 3.02
CA PHE A 93 -5.92 1.70 4.05
C PHE A 93 -4.64 1.18 3.41
N GLN A 94 -3.52 1.82 3.71
CA GLN A 94 -2.18 1.41 3.25
C GLN A 94 -1.35 0.93 4.44
N ILE A 95 -0.97 -0.33 4.43
CA ILE A 95 -0.04 -0.92 5.40
C ILE A 95 1.29 -1.16 4.68
N VAL A 96 2.39 -0.64 5.23
CA VAL A 96 3.74 -0.80 4.67
C VAL A 96 4.67 -1.35 5.73
N THR A 97 5.41 -2.41 5.42
CA THR A 97 6.54 -2.88 6.24
C THR A 97 7.85 -2.66 5.49
N LEU A 98 8.88 -2.20 6.18
CA LEU A 98 10.21 -2.01 5.63
C LEU A 98 11.27 -2.17 6.72
N SER A 99 12.53 -2.31 6.33
CA SER A 99 13.64 -2.34 7.29
C SER A 99 14.83 -1.48 6.89
N GLY A 100 15.61 -1.06 7.89
CA GLY A 100 16.85 -0.29 7.71
C GLY A 100 17.12 0.63 8.90
N ASP A 101 18.39 0.91 9.17
CA ASP A 101 18.81 1.72 10.32
C ASP A 101 18.59 3.23 10.11
N HIS A 102 18.62 3.71 8.87
CA HIS A 102 18.50 5.13 8.52
C HIS A 102 17.68 5.33 7.24
N VAL A 103 16.41 4.92 7.26
CA VAL A 103 15.53 5.04 6.09
C VAL A 103 15.07 6.48 5.90
N HIS A 104 15.39 7.08 4.76
CA HIS A 104 14.81 8.36 4.33
C HIS A 104 13.34 8.17 3.93
N LEU A 105 12.42 8.41 4.87
CA LEU A 105 10.98 8.22 4.69
C LEU A 105 10.29 9.52 4.29
N ASN A 106 9.63 9.52 3.13
CA ASN A 106 8.64 10.53 2.73
C ASN A 106 7.27 9.85 2.64
N ALA A 107 6.39 10.14 3.60
CA ALA A 107 5.06 9.57 3.69
C ALA A 107 3.99 10.67 3.58
N VAL A 108 3.12 10.55 2.58
CA VAL A 108 1.98 11.45 2.33
C VAL A 108 0.69 10.66 2.45
N ASN A 109 -0.22 11.14 3.29
CA ASN A 109 -1.53 10.53 3.48
C ASN A 109 -2.62 11.63 3.42
N GLU A 110 -3.56 11.49 2.48
CA GLU A 110 -4.46 12.59 2.11
C GLU A 110 -5.90 12.08 1.90
N GLY A 111 -6.83 12.57 2.72
CA GLY A 111 -8.27 12.36 2.53
C GLY A 111 -8.94 13.67 2.15
N HIS A 112 -9.72 13.67 1.06
CA HIS A 112 -10.38 14.84 0.51
C HIS A 112 -11.84 14.54 0.11
N ALA A 113 -12.79 15.21 0.77
CA ALA A 113 -14.22 15.07 0.52
C ALA A 113 -14.86 16.41 0.14
N VAL A 114 -15.66 16.42 -0.93
CA VAL A 114 -16.32 17.64 -1.42
C VAL A 114 -17.81 17.40 -1.70
N ASN A 115 -18.64 18.35 -1.25
CA ASN A 115 -20.02 18.51 -1.71
C ASN A 115 -20.07 19.68 -2.69
N GLU A 116 -20.37 19.43 -3.96
CA GLU A 116 -20.46 20.48 -4.98
C GLU A 116 -21.91 20.71 -5.40
N HIS A 117 -22.39 21.94 -5.25
CA HIS A 117 -23.77 22.32 -5.60
C HIS A 117 -24.80 21.34 -5.03
N CYS A 118 -24.54 20.82 -3.83
CA CYS A 118 -25.40 19.85 -3.19
C CYS A 118 -25.77 20.29 -1.77
N THR A 119 -27.06 20.22 -1.47
CA THR A 119 -27.58 20.40 -0.11
C THR A 119 -27.96 19.04 0.46
N GLY A 120 -27.46 18.70 1.65
CA GLY A 120 -27.78 17.42 2.31
C GLY A 120 -26.94 16.21 1.87
N CYS A 121 -25.97 16.38 0.96
CA CYS A 121 -25.07 15.29 0.56
C CYS A 121 -24.20 14.77 1.71
N GLN A 122 -23.95 13.47 1.68
CA GLN A 122 -23.07 12.76 2.61
C GLN A 122 -21.79 12.32 1.91
N THR A 123 -20.73 13.12 1.99
CA THR A 123 -19.43 12.79 1.40
C THR A 123 -18.40 12.51 2.48
N LEU A 124 -17.66 11.42 2.36
CA LEU A 124 -16.61 11.04 3.28
C LEU A 124 -15.39 10.48 2.53
N ALA A 125 -14.22 11.00 2.85
CA ALA A 125 -12.94 10.47 2.42
C ALA A 125 -12.05 10.19 3.63
N GLY A 126 -11.55 8.97 3.75
CA GLY A 126 -10.67 8.56 4.85
C GLY A 126 -9.44 7.84 4.32
N ALA A 127 -8.28 8.46 4.46
CA ALA A 127 -7.00 7.83 4.15
C ALA A 127 -6.28 7.45 5.46
N TYR A 128 -5.83 6.20 5.57
CA TYR A 128 -5.18 5.60 6.73
C TYR A 128 -3.88 4.93 6.29
N GLN A 129 -2.75 5.40 6.82
CA GLN A 129 -1.44 4.89 6.47
C GLN A 129 -0.72 4.37 7.72
N PHE A 130 -0.20 3.15 7.62
CA PHE A 130 0.53 2.46 8.68
C PHE A 130 1.91 2.07 8.15
N VAL A 131 2.96 2.66 8.70
CA VAL A 131 4.34 2.32 8.33
C VAL A 131 4.99 1.59 9.49
N LEU A 132 5.44 0.37 9.22
CA LEU A 132 6.15 -0.50 10.15
C LEU A 132 7.63 -0.53 9.75
N SER A 133 8.43 0.28 10.41
CA SER A 133 9.88 0.29 10.22
C SER A 133 10.57 -0.57 11.27
N THR A 134 11.51 -1.40 10.82
CA THR A 134 12.27 -2.33 11.68
C THR A 134 13.76 -2.25 11.36
N ALA A 135 14.63 -2.55 12.31
CA ALA A 135 16.08 -2.56 12.03
C ALA A 135 16.47 -3.69 11.05
N HIS A 136 15.77 -4.83 11.10
CA HIS A 136 16.07 -6.02 10.30
C HIS A 136 14.84 -6.46 9.51
N PRO A 137 15.01 -7.05 8.30
CA PRO A 137 13.90 -7.55 7.50
C PRO A 137 12.95 -8.44 8.32
N ALA A 138 11.68 -8.07 8.31
CA ALA A 138 10.62 -8.77 9.02
C ALA A 138 9.40 -8.89 8.11
N ALA A 139 8.84 -10.09 8.02
CA ALA A 139 7.56 -10.31 7.36
C ALA A 139 6.43 -10.28 8.39
N LEU A 140 5.24 -9.88 7.97
CA LEU A 140 4.03 -10.12 8.77
C LEU A 140 3.81 -11.63 8.92
N THR A 141 3.47 -12.06 10.14
CA THR A 141 3.12 -13.46 10.37
C THR A 141 1.82 -13.83 9.66
N GLN A 142 1.60 -15.12 9.43
CA GLN A 142 0.36 -15.56 8.78
C GLN A 142 -0.89 -15.21 9.63
N ASP A 143 -0.75 -15.24 10.95
CA ASP A 143 -1.81 -14.88 11.89
C ASP A 143 -2.17 -13.40 11.77
N THR A 144 -1.16 -12.52 11.70
CA THR A 144 -1.36 -11.09 11.45
C THR A 144 -2.05 -10.84 10.12
N LYS A 145 -1.62 -11.51 9.04
CA LYS A 145 -2.27 -11.38 7.72
C LYS A 145 -3.74 -11.77 7.77
N ARG A 146 -4.08 -12.90 8.41
CA ARG A 146 -5.47 -13.33 8.56
C ARG A 146 -6.32 -12.33 9.36
N GLN A 147 -5.74 -11.70 10.38
CA GLN A 147 -6.43 -10.67 11.17
C GLN A 147 -6.59 -9.35 10.39
N LEU A 148 -5.61 -8.98 9.55
CA LEU A 148 -5.76 -7.86 8.61
C LEU A 148 -6.86 -8.14 7.57
N ASP A 149 -6.92 -9.36 7.03
CA ASP A 149 -7.99 -9.76 6.10
C ASP A 149 -9.37 -9.69 6.76
N ASP A 150 -9.47 -9.98 8.06
CA ASP A 150 -10.72 -9.81 8.81
C ASP A 150 -11.12 -8.35 8.97
N ILE A 151 -10.17 -7.48 9.29
CA ILE A 151 -10.40 -6.05 9.36
C ILE A 151 -10.82 -5.50 7.99
N HIS A 152 -10.20 -5.97 6.89
CA HIS A 152 -10.59 -5.59 5.53
C HIS A 152 -12.03 -5.98 5.23
N ARG A 153 -12.46 -7.22 5.51
CA ARG A 153 -13.87 -7.61 5.33
C ARG A 153 -14.85 -6.75 6.13
N ARG A 154 -14.45 -6.32 7.33
CA ARG A 154 -15.26 -5.41 8.16
C ARG A 154 -15.28 -3.99 7.62
N LEU A 155 -14.21 -3.54 6.95
CA LEU A 155 -14.16 -2.28 6.22
C LEU A 155 -15.09 -2.32 5.00
N ASP A 156 -15.03 -3.38 4.20
CA ASP A 156 -15.92 -3.61 3.04
C ASP A 156 -17.39 -3.50 3.47
N ALA A 157 -17.76 -4.22 4.53
CA ALA A 157 -19.11 -4.23 5.08
C ALA A 157 -19.51 -2.85 5.66
N LEU A 158 -18.57 -2.13 6.26
CA LEU A 158 -18.81 -0.78 6.77
C LEU A 158 -19.13 0.20 5.63
N GLY A 159 -18.38 0.13 4.54
CA GLY A 159 -18.59 0.99 3.39
C GLY A 159 -19.90 0.75 2.65
N ALA A 160 -20.29 -0.51 2.51
CA ALA A 160 -21.58 -0.91 1.96
C ALA A 160 -22.77 -0.55 2.89
N SER A 161 -22.51 -0.13 4.14
CA SER A 161 -23.56 0.22 5.08
C SER A 161 -24.23 1.56 4.78
N ARG A 162 -25.47 1.70 5.24
CA ARG A 162 -26.25 2.95 5.18
C ARG A 162 -26.05 3.84 6.41
N LEU A 163 -24.96 3.65 7.16
CA LEU A 163 -24.70 4.45 8.36
C LEU A 163 -24.51 5.93 8.00
N PRO A 164 -24.99 6.86 8.84
CA PRO A 164 -24.65 8.27 8.71
C PRO A 164 -23.14 8.47 8.59
N ALA A 165 -22.68 9.42 7.78
CA ALA A 165 -21.26 9.63 7.51
C ALA A 165 -20.41 9.78 8.78
N THR A 166 -20.94 10.44 9.82
CA THR A 166 -20.29 10.58 11.13
C THR A 166 -20.04 9.23 11.83
N GLN A 167 -21.04 8.34 11.80
CA GLN A 167 -20.92 7.00 12.36
C GLN A 167 -20.02 6.11 11.51
N LEU A 168 -20.11 6.22 10.17
CA LEU A 168 -19.22 5.50 9.27
C LEU A 168 -17.77 5.88 9.56
N LYS A 169 -17.51 7.17 9.67
CA LYS A 169 -16.21 7.73 10.03
C LYS A 169 -15.70 7.16 11.36
N GLN A 170 -16.50 7.24 12.41
CA GLN A 170 -16.12 6.70 13.72
C GLN A 170 -15.77 5.20 13.67
N ARG A 171 -16.52 4.41 12.90
CA ARG A 171 -16.24 2.97 12.74
C ARG A 171 -14.99 2.72 11.90
N ALA A 172 -14.74 3.50 10.85
CA ALA A 172 -13.51 3.40 10.06
C ALA A 172 -12.28 3.76 10.91
N ASP A 173 -12.40 4.79 11.75
CA ASP A 173 -11.38 5.17 12.73
C ASP A 173 -11.11 4.04 13.75
N ALA A 174 -12.16 3.35 14.20
CA ALA A 174 -12.01 2.21 15.10
C ALA A 174 -11.30 1.03 14.41
N LEU A 175 -11.65 0.70 13.17
CA LEU A 175 -10.94 -0.31 12.38
C LEU A 175 -9.46 0.05 12.18
N ALA A 176 -9.16 1.33 11.91
CA ALA A 176 -7.79 1.81 11.84
C ALA A 176 -7.02 1.66 13.15
N ALA A 177 -7.68 1.94 14.29
CA ALA A 177 -7.10 1.69 15.61
C ALA A 177 -6.82 0.20 15.85
N GLU A 178 -7.70 -0.69 15.38
CA GLU A 178 -7.48 -2.15 15.43
C GLU A 178 -6.28 -2.59 14.58
N VAL A 179 -6.10 -2.04 13.37
CA VAL A 179 -4.89 -2.28 12.56
C VAL A 179 -3.64 -1.85 13.31
N LYS A 180 -3.63 -0.63 13.86
CA LYS A 180 -2.48 -0.14 14.64
C LYS A 180 -2.17 -1.05 15.82
N ALA A 181 -3.20 -1.42 16.59
CA ALA A 181 -3.05 -2.29 17.75
C ALA A 181 -2.53 -3.68 17.34
N LEU A 182 -3.03 -4.23 16.24
CA LEU A 182 -2.56 -5.49 15.68
C LEU A 182 -1.07 -5.43 15.31
N LEU A 183 -0.67 -4.42 14.54
CA LEU A 183 0.72 -4.28 14.07
C LEU A 183 1.71 -3.96 15.20
N SER A 184 1.23 -3.38 16.30
CA SER A 184 2.05 -3.04 17.47
C SER A 184 2.23 -4.20 18.47
N LYS A 185 1.52 -5.32 18.30
CA LYS A 185 1.61 -6.47 19.22
C LYS A 185 2.92 -7.23 19.05
N PRO A 186 3.52 -7.75 20.14
CA PRO A 186 4.56 -8.77 20.04
C PRO A 186 4.08 -9.96 19.20
N GLY A 187 4.87 -10.38 18.21
CA GLY A 187 4.51 -11.46 17.29
C GLY A 187 3.70 -11.02 16.06
N ALA A 188 3.47 -9.71 15.87
CA ALA A 188 2.89 -9.20 14.62
C ALA A 188 3.77 -9.50 13.41
N THR A 189 5.09 -9.51 13.61
CA THR A 189 6.11 -9.83 12.61
C THR A 189 6.90 -11.07 12.99
N THR A 190 7.69 -11.59 12.05
CA THR A 190 8.60 -12.73 12.27
C THR A 190 9.78 -12.39 13.18
N VAL A 191 10.06 -11.11 13.46
CA VAL A 191 11.16 -10.67 14.32
C VAL A 191 10.67 -10.49 15.76
N LYS A 192 11.34 -11.18 16.71
CA LYS A 192 11.02 -11.11 18.14
C LYS A 192 11.75 -9.93 18.81
N GLY A 193 11.05 -9.15 19.63
CA GLY A 193 11.67 -8.26 20.62
C GLY A 193 11.77 -6.76 20.29
N THR A 194 11.29 -6.30 19.14
CA THR A 194 11.31 -4.86 18.77
C THR A 194 9.89 -4.30 18.72
N ARG A 195 9.64 -3.16 19.38
CA ARG A 195 8.39 -2.40 19.18
C ARG A 195 8.52 -1.60 17.88
N PRO A 196 7.73 -1.91 16.83
CA PRO A 196 7.75 -1.10 15.64
C PRO A 196 7.21 0.30 15.95
N GLU A 197 7.90 1.33 15.47
CA GLU A 197 7.37 2.69 15.46
C GLU A 197 6.31 2.79 14.37
N VAL A 198 5.06 3.05 14.78
CA VAL A 198 3.94 3.25 13.86
C VAL A 198 3.59 4.73 13.82
N THR A 199 4.05 5.42 12.78
CA THR A 199 3.59 6.77 12.48
C THR A 199 2.26 6.68 11.76
N VAL A 200 1.22 7.25 12.37
CA VAL A 200 -0.10 7.39 11.74
C VAL A 200 -0.21 8.82 11.23
N HIS A 201 -0.15 8.97 9.91
CA HIS A 201 -0.59 10.20 9.26
C HIS A 201 -2.10 10.09 9.08
N ARG A 202 -2.88 11.06 9.53
CA ARG A 202 -4.34 11.09 9.36
C ARG A 202 -4.72 12.46 8.83
N HIS A 203 -5.34 12.48 7.65
CA HIS A 203 -5.92 13.67 7.07
C HIS A 203 -7.39 13.38 6.74
N LEU A 204 -8.28 14.22 7.21
CA LEU A 204 -9.72 14.04 7.11
C LEU A 204 -10.34 15.39 6.80
N ASP A 205 -10.49 15.66 5.50
CA ASP A 205 -11.31 16.77 5.07
C ASP A 205 -12.68 16.23 4.67
N GLY A 206 -13.72 16.64 5.39
CA GLY A 206 -15.10 16.25 5.12
C GLY A 206 -15.98 16.10 6.37
N TRP A 207 -16.91 17.04 6.53
CA TRP A 207 -18.17 17.08 7.31
C TRP A 207 -18.31 16.32 8.67
N PRO A 208 -18.90 16.95 9.72
CA PRO A 208 -19.32 18.35 9.80
C PRO A 208 -18.21 19.17 10.45
N GLY A 209 -17.44 19.89 9.63
CA GLY A 209 -16.78 21.11 10.09
C GLY A 209 -17.77 22.25 9.83
N HIS A 210 -18.06 23.02 10.88
CA HIS A 210 -18.94 24.19 10.87
C HIS A 210 -18.65 25.15 9.72
#